data_AF-A0A0B1S4C0-F1
#
_entry.id   AF-A0A0B1S4C0-F1
#
_cell.length_a   1.000
_cell.length_b   1.000
_cell.length_c   1.000
_cell.angle_alpha   90.00
_cell.angle_beta   90.00
_cell.angle_gamma   90.00
#
_symmetry.space_group_name_H-M   'P 1'
#
loop_
_entity.id
_entity.type
_entity.pdbx_description
1 polymer ?
#
loop_
_entity_poly.entity_id
_entity_poly.type
_entity_poly.pdbx_seq_one_letter_code
_entity_poly.pdbx_strand_id
1 'polypeptide(L)' 'MKIWKDYEKYYCVTDEDRKTFSDMNGECGKKNPLEVDDYGTQIILRGKVCEHDFCPAGSECHQGYYTAYCCK' A
#
# COMPACT_ATOMS: atom_id res chain seq x y z
N MET A 1 -2.36 -6.54 8.15
CA MET A 1 -3.73 -6.94 7.79
C MET A 1 -3.72 -8.39 7.29
N LYS A 2 -4.52 -9.29 7.89
CA LYS A 2 -4.45 -10.77 7.70
C LYS A 2 -5.19 -11.28 6.44
N ILE A 3 -5.80 -10.35 5.68
CA ILE A 3 -6.84 -10.61 4.68
C ILE A 3 -6.32 -11.39 3.45
N TRP A 4 -5.07 -11.17 3.04
CA TRP A 4 -4.52 -11.72 1.80
C TRP A 4 -4.26 -13.23 1.85
N LYS A 5 -3.78 -13.73 3.00
CA LYS A 5 -3.53 -15.16 3.20
C LYS A 5 -4.83 -15.96 3.20
N ASP A 6 -5.92 -15.35 3.69
CA ASP A 6 -7.24 -15.95 3.61
C ASP A 6 -7.79 -15.88 2.17
N TYR A 7 -7.51 -14.82 1.41
CA TYR A 7 -7.95 -14.71 0.01
C TYR A 7 -7.31 -15.79 -0.88
N GLU A 8 -5.99 -16.01 -0.79
CA GLU A 8 -5.29 -17.08 -1.51
C GLU A 8 -5.80 -18.49 -1.18
N LYS A 9 -6.38 -18.68 0.01
CA LYS A 9 -6.94 -19.96 0.42
C LYS A 9 -8.25 -20.29 -0.30
N TYR A 10 -9.03 -19.28 -0.68
CA TYR A 10 -10.38 -19.46 -1.24
C TYR A 10 -10.48 -19.13 -2.73
N TYR A 11 -9.52 -18.40 -3.29
CA TYR A 11 -9.54 -17.92 -4.68
C TYR A 11 -8.24 -18.22 -5.41
N CYS A 12 -8.33 -18.39 -6.74
CA CYS A 12 -7.14 -18.41 -7.60
C CYS A 12 -6.53 -17.01 -7.62
N VAL A 13 -5.33 -16.86 -7.05
CA VAL A 13 -4.62 -15.58 -7.01
C VAL A 13 -3.58 -15.54 -8.12
N THR A 14 -3.72 -14.56 -8.99
CA THR A 14 -2.83 -14.30 -10.12
C THR A 14 -1.60 -13.49 -9.68
N ASP A 15 -0.61 -13.34 -10.56
CA ASP A 15 0.54 -12.48 -10.29
C ASP A 15 0.13 -10.99 -10.26
N GLU A 16 -0.87 -10.61 -11.06
CA GLU A 16 -1.48 -9.28 -11.05
C GLU A 16 -2.17 -8.99 -9.70
N ASP A 17 -2.86 -9.99 -9.14
CA ASP A 17 -3.44 -9.88 -7.81
C ASP A 17 -2.34 -9.66 -6.76
N ARG A 18 -1.28 -10.48 -6.77
CA ARG A 18 -0.14 -10.31 -5.83
C ARG A 18 0.48 -8.91 -5.90
N LYS A 19 0.65 -8.36 -7.11
CA LYS A 19 1.17 -7.00 -7.31
C LYS A 19 0.22 -5.95 -6.75
N THR A 20 -1.06 -6.06 -7.06
CA THR A 20 -2.10 -5.18 -6.51
C THR A 20 -2.11 -5.24 -4.99
N PHE A 21 -1.96 -6.44 -4.44
CA PHE A 21 -2.02 -6.71 -3.02
C PHE A 21 -0.81 -6.14 -2.27
N SER A 22 0.37 -6.29 -2.84
CA SER A 22 1.61 -5.66 -2.40
C SER A 22 1.46 -4.14 -2.31
N ASP A 23 0.97 -3.52 -3.38
CA ASP A 23 0.75 -2.08 -3.46
C ASP A 23 -0.28 -1.58 -2.44
N MET A 24 -1.39 -2.30 -2.28
CA MET A 24 -2.45 -1.94 -1.34
C MET A 24 -2.03 -2.11 0.12
N ASN A 25 -1.08 -3.00 0.41
CA ASN A 25 -0.53 -3.21 1.76
C ASN A 25 0.50 -2.18 2.18
N GLY A 26 1.16 -1.52 1.24
CA GLY A 26 2.26 -0.60 1.53
C GLY A 26 3.40 -1.28 2.31
N GLU A 27 4.15 -2.16 1.65
CA GLU A 27 5.23 -2.93 2.30
C GLU A 27 6.44 -2.06 2.66
N CYS A 28 6.41 -1.50 3.87
CA CYS A 28 7.44 -0.57 4.38
C CYS A 28 8.60 -1.24 5.16
N GLY A 29 8.70 -2.57 5.12
CA GLY A 29 9.73 -3.31 5.86
C GLY A 29 9.65 -3.12 7.38
N LYS A 30 10.61 -2.38 7.96
CA LYS A 30 10.64 -2.06 9.40
C LYS A 30 9.84 -0.80 9.77
N LYS A 31 9.48 0.02 8.78
CA LYS A 31 8.61 1.18 8.94
C LYS A 31 7.15 0.76 8.79
N ASN A 32 6.23 1.65 9.10
CA ASN A 32 4.81 1.42 8.85
C ASN A 32 4.37 2.18 7.59
N PRO A 33 3.41 1.65 6.82
CA PRO A 33 2.72 2.45 5.84
C PRO A 33 2.01 3.61 6.52
N LEU A 34 2.07 4.78 5.90
CA LEU A 34 1.40 5.97 6.39
C LEU A 34 -0.10 5.82 6.16
N GLU A 35 -0.87 5.83 7.24
CA GLU A 35 -2.33 5.80 7.19
C GLU A 35 -2.91 7.21 7.35
N VAL A 36 -4.05 7.45 6.68
CA VAL A 36 -4.85 8.68 6.77
C VAL A 36 -6.29 8.32 7.09
N ASP A 37 -7.00 9.22 7.78
CA ASP A 37 -8.43 9.06 8.01
C ASP A 37 -9.22 9.42 6.75
N ASP A 38 -10.00 8.47 6.26
CA ASP A 38 -10.97 8.65 5.19
C ASP A 38 -12.36 8.27 5.72
N TYR A 39 -13.14 9.28 6.08
CA TYR A 39 -14.48 9.14 6.67
C TYR A 39 -14.53 8.20 7.89
N GLY A 40 -13.57 8.31 8.80
CA GLY A 40 -13.49 7.47 10.01
C GLY A 40 -12.87 6.09 9.78
N THR A 41 -12.35 5.81 8.58
CA THR A 41 -11.61 4.60 8.24
C THR A 41 -10.15 4.94 8.01
N GLN A 42 -9.23 4.25 8.69
CA GLN A 42 -7.81 4.39 8.42
C GLN A 42 -7.46 3.65 7.12
N ILE A 43 -6.96 4.39 6.13
CA ILE A 43 -6.50 3.86 4.84
C ILE A 43 -5.06 4.24 4.60
N ILE A 44 -4.32 3.39 3.89
CA ILE A 44 -2.95 3.71 3.49
C ILE A 44 -2.98 4.85 2.47
N LEU A 45 -2.19 5.90 2.71
CA LEU A 45 -2.01 7.01 1.78
C LEU A 45 -1.29 6.51 0.53
N ARG A 46 -1.96 6.64 -0.61
CA ARG A 46 -1.46 6.20 -1.91
C ARG A 46 -1.52 7.33 -2.94
N GLY A 47 -0.58 7.29 -3.87
CA GLY A 47 -0.52 8.12 -5.07
C GLY A 47 -0.30 7.25 -6.30
N LYS A 48 -0.28 7.85 -7.49
CA LYS A 48 0.03 7.10 -8.72
C LYS A 48 1.52 6.79 -8.82
N VAL A 49 2.35 7.82 -8.67
CA VAL A 49 3.81 7.73 -8.82
C VAL A 49 4.49 8.65 -7.81
N CYS A 50 5.71 8.33 -7.41
CA CYS A 50 6.46 9.11 -6.40
C CYS A 50 6.84 10.52 -6.88
N GLU A 51 6.99 10.73 -8.18
CA GLU A 51 7.33 12.01 -8.80
C GLU A 51 6.28 13.09 -8.60
N HIS A 52 5.05 12.72 -8.20
CA HIS A 52 4.00 13.66 -7.85
C HIS A 52 4.16 14.29 -6.45
N ASP A 53 5.16 13.86 -5.67
CA ASP A 53 5.50 14.43 -4.35
C ASP A 53 4.30 14.56 -3.39
N PHE A 54 3.47 13.52 -3.34
CA PHE A 54 2.25 13.50 -2.52
C PHE A 54 2.51 13.06 -1.06
N CYS A 55 3.71 12.54 -0.76
CA CYS A 55 4.05 12.13 0.59
C CYS A 55 4.33 13.35 1.48
N PRO A 56 3.78 13.41 2.70
CA PRO A 56 4.05 14.52 3.60
C PRO A 56 5.50 14.51 4.08
N ALA A 57 5.97 15.67 4.54
CA ALA A 57 7.33 15.84 5.04
C ALA A 57 7.70 14.81 6.14
N GLY A 58 8.88 14.23 6.01
CA GLY A 58 9.40 13.21 6.92
C GLY A 58 8.88 11.79 6.66
N SER A 59 8.13 11.59 5.58
CA SER A 59 7.78 10.26 5.07
C SER A 59 8.62 9.93 3.82
N GLU A 60 8.84 8.65 3.58
CA GLU A 60 9.55 8.14 2.40
C GLU A 60 8.53 7.62 1.38
N CYS A 61 8.68 7.99 0.10
CA CYS A 61 7.85 7.44 -0.96
C CYS A 61 8.42 6.12 -1.48
N HIS A 62 7.56 5.11 -1.62
CA HIS A 62 7.88 3.83 -2.23
C HIS A 62 7.03 3.63 -3.48
N GLN A 63 7.71 3.43 -4.60
CA GLN A 63 7.07 3.12 -5.88
C GLN A 63 6.72 1.63 -5.92
N GLY A 64 5.43 1.31 -5.92
CA GLY A 64 4.91 -0.04 -6.15
C GLY A 64 4.75 -0.35 -7.64
N TYR A 65 4.04 -1.44 -7.93
CA TYR A 65 3.82 -1.94 -9.30
C TYR A 65 2.86 -1.07 -10.12
N TYR A 66 1.79 -0.58 -9.48
CA TYR A 66 0.70 0.20 -10.07
C TYR A 66 0.44 1.52 -9.35
N THR A 67 0.75 1.58 -8.06
CA THR A 67 0.60 2.76 -7.21
C THR A 67 1.86 3.01 -6.39
N ALA A 68 2.01 4.22 -5.89
CA ALA A 68 3.01 4.58 -4.90
C ALA A 68 2.36 4.74 -3.52
N TYR A 69 3.12 4.51 -2.46
CA TYR A 69 2.67 4.67 -1.07
C TYR A 69 3.76 5.31 -0.21
N CYS A 70 3.37 5.86 0.93
CA CYS A 70 4.29 6.54 1.83
C CYS A 70 4.58 5.66 3.06
N CYS A 71 5.83 5.66 3.52
CA CYS A 71 6.29 4.93 4.70
C CYS A 71 6.84 5.87 5.77
N LYS A 72 6.57 5.57 7.04
CA LYS A 72 7.04 6.35 8.19
C LYS A 72 7.47 5.45 9.36
#